data_AF-A0A3A1WRW6-F1
#
_entry.id   AF-A0A3A1WRW6-F1
#
_cell.length_a   1.000
_cell.length_b   1.000
_cell.length_c   1.000
_cell.angle_alpha   90.00
_cell.angle_beta   90.00
_cell.angle_gamma   90.00
#
_symmetry.space_group_name_H-M   'P 1'
#
loop_
_entity.id
_entity.type
_entity.pdbx_description
1 polymer ?
#
loop_
_entity_poly.entity_id
_entity_poly.type
_entity_poly.pdbx_seq_one_letter_code
_entity_poly.pdbx_strand_id
1 'polypeptide(L)'
;MSDSAQSEVTANAELPLSISARLGRLQFHLSGKFRVLQCADVQDVPKVSSDTIRLIESACSAVRPDLVVFTGNQIAGYEKVFSSTFTRRRWQKSENMPDCDRK
;
A
#
# COMPACT_ATOMS: atom_id res chain seq x y z
N MET A 1 17.81 -0.38 34.09
CA MET A 1 16.39 -0.05 33.84
C MET A 1 16.17 0.24 32.35
N SER A 2 16.65 -0.65 31.46
CA SER A 2 16.83 -0.32 30.04
C SER A 2 16.26 -1.37 29.07
N ASP A 3 15.80 -2.52 29.57
CA ASP A 3 15.44 -3.66 28.72
C ASP A 3 13.96 -3.69 28.29
N SER A 4 13.07 -2.98 29.00
CA SER A 4 11.62 -3.01 28.69
C SER A 4 11.24 -2.19 27.45
N ALA A 5 12.04 -1.21 27.05
CA ALA A 5 11.78 -0.42 25.85
C ALA A 5 12.16 -1.16 24.56
N GLN A 6 13.13 -2.08 24.62
CA GLN A 6 13.56 -2.86 23.46
C GLN A 6 12.63 -4.05 23.19
N SER A 7 12.02 -4.66 24.21
CA SER A 7 11.08 -5.77 24.04
C SER A 7 9.78 -5.38 23.34
N GLU A 8 9.25 -4.17 23.58
CA GLU A 8 8.03 -3.70 22.91
C GLU A 8 8.26 -3.37 21.43
N VAL A 9 9.44 -2.86 21.08
CA VAL A 9 9.78 -2.50 19.70
C VAL A 9 9.95 -3.75 18.83
N THR A 10 10.54 -4.82 19.38
CA THR A 10 10.68 -6.09 18.65
C THR A 10 9.35 -6.85 18.52
N ALA A 11 8.51 -6.86 19.56
CA ALA A 11 7.19 -7.51 19.52
C ALA A 11 6.21 -6.86 18.54
N ASN A 12 6.34 -5.55 18.28
CA ASN A 12 5.50 -4.83 17.33
C ASN A 12 5.90 -5.05 15.86
N ALA A 13 7.09 -5.56 15.57
CA ALA A 13 7.56 -5.79 14.21
C ALA A 13 6.94 -7.05 13.57
N GLU A 14 6.55 -8.04 14.37
CA GLU A 14 5.89 -9.28 13.90
C GLU A 14 4.36 -9.18 13.81
N LEU A 15 3.77 -8.15 14.41
CA LEU A 15 2.32 -7.96 14.38
C LEU A 15 1.88 -7.29 13.06
N PRO A 16 0.77 -7.73 12.45
CA PRO A 16 0.26 -7.12 11.23
C PRO A 16 0.04 -5.61 11.39
N LEU A 17 0.40 -4.84 10.36
CA LEU A 17 0.34 -3.36 10.36
C LEU A 17 -1.04 -2.79 10.72
N SER A 18 -2.11 -3.57 10.54
CA SER A 18 -3.48 -3.20 10.92
C SER A 18 -4.32 -4.39 11.36
N ILE A 19 -5.42 -4.10 12.07
CA ILE A 19 -6.42 -5.09 12.47
C ILE A 19 -7.06 -5.74 11.25
N SER A 20 -7.30 -4.96 10.20
CA SER A 20 -7.82 -5.47 8.93
C SER A 20 -6.85 -6.44 8.26
N ALA A 21 -5.54 -6.15 8.27
CA ALA A 21 -4.52 -7.06 7.77
C ALA A 21 -4.44 -8.35 8.58
N ARG A 22 -4.52 -8.27 9.92
CA ARG A 22 -4.53 -9.45 10.79
C ARG A 22 -5.70 -10.39 10.53
N LEU A 23 -6.86 -9.83 10.20
CA LEU A 23 -8.11 -10.58 10.05
C LEU A 23 -8.45 -10.89 8.58
N GLY A 24 -7.62 -10.46 7.63
CA GLY A 24 -7.82 -10.69 6.19
C GLY A 24 -9.07 -10.01 5.60
N ARG A 25 -9.69 -9.08 6.32
CA ARG A 25 -10.89 -8.35 5.88
C ARG A 25 -10.88 -6.92 6.41
N LEU A 26 -11.40 -6.00 5.61
CA LEU A 26 -11.60 -4.61 6.01
C LEU A 26 -12.70 -4.54 7.07
N GLN A 27 -12.37 -3.99 8.24
CA GLN A 27 -13.34 -3.76 9.30
C GLN A 27 -12.94 -2.59 10.18
N PHE A 28 -13.94 -1.99 10.82
CA PHE A 28 -13.69 -1.00 11.86
C PHE A 28 -13.04 -1.65 13.08
N HIS A 29 -12.16 -0.89 13.73
CA HIS A 29 -11.60 -1.28 15.01
C HIS A 29 -12.72 -1.30 16.05
N LEU A 30 -12.54 -2.00 17.17
CA LEU A 30 -13.51 -1.98 18.28
C LEU A 30 -13.77 -0.56 18.80
N SER A 31 -12.83 0.36 18.58
CA SER A 31 -12.99 1.79 18.87
C SER A 31 -13.85 2.55 17.85
N GLY A 32 -14.43 1.89 16.84
CA GLY A 32 -15.20 2.50 15.76
C GLY A 32 -14.36 3.24 14.70
N LYS A 33 -13.03 3.11 14.72
CA LYS A 33 -12.13 3.80 13.80
C LYS A 33 -11.74 2.91 12.62
N PHE A 34 -11.61 3.49 11.44
CA PHE A 34 -11.05 2.86 10.26
C PHE A 34 -10.10 3.86 9.62
N ARG A 35 -8.83 3.46 9.45
CA ARG A 35 -7.79 4.38 9.00
C ARG A 35 -7.46 4.15 7.53
N VAL A 36 -7.57 5.21 6.73
CA VAL A 36 -7.18 5.23 5.32
C VAL A 36 -5.97 6.14 5.17
N LEU A 37 -4.91 5.64 4.55
CA LEU A 37 -3.76 6.43 4.13
C LEU A 37 -3.82 6.58 2.61
N GLN A 38 -3.91 7.81 2.13
CA GLN A 38 -3.88 8.10 0.70
C GLN A 38 -2.54 8.69 0.30
N CYS A 39 -1.88 8.06 -0.66
CA CYS A 39 -0.66 8.54 -1.29
C CYS A 39 -0.99 8.95 -2.73
N ALA A 40 -0.99 10.25 -2.99
CA ALA A 40 -1.14 10.78 -4.33
C ALA A 40 0.24 10.97 -4.97
N ASP A 41 0.38 10.56 -6.21
CA ASP A 41 1.59 10.79 -6.99
C ASP A 41 1.67 12.25 -7.43
N VAL A 42 2.84 12.85 -7.23
CA VAL A 42 3.20 14.22 -7.63
C VAL A 42 4.49 14.20 -8.47
N GLN A 43 5.13 13.05 -8.67
CA GLN A 43 6.41 12.96 -9.37
C GLN A 43 6.21 12.88 -10.89
N ASP A 44 7.19 13.33 -11.67
CA ASP A 44 7.28 13.25 -13.15
C ASP A 44 8.37 12.27 -13.62
N VAL A 45 8.91 11.45 -12.70
CA VAL A 45 10.14 10.67 -12.95
C VAL A 45 9.84 9.17 -12.89
N PRO A 46 10.29 8.36 -13.88
CA PRO A 46 9.99 6.93 -13.98
C PRO A 46 10.40 6.07 -12.77
N LYS A 47 11.37 6.55 -11.98
CA LYS A 47 11.96 5.81 -10.87
C LYS A 47 11.62 6.48 -9.56
N VAL A 48 10.89 5.77 -8.71
CA VAL A 48 10.58 6.21 -7.35
C VAL A 48 11.87 6.38 -6.55
N SER A 49 12.03 7.53 -5.90
CA SER A 49 13.15 7.78 -4.98
C SER A 49 13.11 6.84 -3.78
N SER A 50 14.27 6.35 -3.33
CA SER A 50 14.40 5.56 -2.10
C SER A 50 13.88 6.31 -0.88
N ASP A 51 14.00 7.63 -0.85
CA ASP A 51 13.53 8.45 0.26
C ASP A 51 12.00 8.55 0.28
N THR A 52 11.37 8.54 -0.90
CA THR A 52 9.91 8.47 -1.02
C THR A 52 9.38 7.13 -0.48
N ILE A 53 10.07 6.02 -0.76
CA ILE A 53 9.70 4.70 -0.22
C ILE A 53 9.82 4.72 1.32
N ARG A 54 10.94 5.21 1.85
CA ARG A 54 11.16 5.32 3.30
C ARG A 54 10.11 6.20 3.99
N LEU A 55 9.67 7.27 3.33
CA LEU A 55 8.61 8.15 3.82
C LEU A 55 7.28 7.38 3.92
N ILE A 56 6.91 6.62 2.88
CA ILE A 56 5.68 5.81 2.88
C ILE A 56 5.75 4.72 3.95
N GLU A 57 6.89 4.03 4.09
CA GLU A 57 7.10 3.02 5.14
C GLU A 57 6.94 3.63 6.54
N SER A 58 7.58 4.77 6.78
CA SER A 58 7.49 5.49 8.05
C SER A 58 6.07 5.95 8.35
N ALA A 59 5.34 6.44 7.34
CA ALA A 59 3.94 6.83 7.47
C ALA A 59 3.04 5.64 7.80
N CYS A 60 3.23 4.49 7.16
CA CYS A 60 2.51 3.26 7.46
C CYS A 60 2.76 2.79 8.90
N SER A 61 4.01 2.81 9.36
CA SER A 61 4.36 2.42 10.74
C SER A 61 3.78 3.37 11.78
N ALA A 62 3.77 4.68 11.51
CA ALA A 62 3.25 5.69 12.42
C ALA A 62 1.72 5.66 12.51
N VAL A 63 1.02 5.58 11.37
CA VAL A 63 -0.44 5.74 11.30
C VAL A 63 -1.17 4.41 11.50
N ARG A 64 -0.54 3.28 11.16
CA ARG A 64 -1.14 1.93 11.15
C ARG A 64 -2.49 1.89 10.39
N PRO A 65 -2.49 2.21 9.08
CA PRO A 65 -3.71 2.27 8.27
C PRO A 65 -4.26 0.87 7.95
N ASP A 66 -5.59 0.77 7.87
CA ASP A 66 -6.30 -0.44 7.42
C ASP A 66 -6.32 -0.57 5.89
N LEU A 67 -6.30 0.58 5.20
CA LEU A 67 -6.28 0.66 3.75
C LEU A 67 -5.30 1.73 3.30
N VAL A 68 -4.41 1.36 2.38
CA VAL A 68 -3.56 2.32 1.67
C VAL A 68 -4.09 2.48 0.25
N VAL A 69 -4.38 3.72 -0.13
CA VAL A 69 -4.89 4.08 -1.46
C VAL A 69 -3.81 4.84 -2.19
N PHE A 70 -3.34 4.29 -3.30
CA PHE A 70 -2.45 5.00 -4.21
C PHE A 70 -3.27 5.61 -5.35
N THR A 71 -3.08 6.90 -5.60
CA THR A 71 -3.79 7.63 -6.67
C THR A 71 -2.78 8.38 -7.54
N GLY A 72 -3.09 8.54 -8.82
CA GLY A 72 -2.25 9.29 -9.77
C GLY A 72 -1.98 8.53 -11.06
N ASN A 73 -1.64 9.26 -12.12
CA ASN A 73 -1.57 8.72 -13.48
C ASN A 73 -0.40 7.75 -13.68
N GLN A 74 0.73 7.96 -13.01
CA GLN A 74 1.90 7.08 -13.17
C GLN A 74 1.70 5.75 -12.44
N ILE A 75 1.13 5.82 -11.23
CA ILE A 75 0.74 4.61 -10.49
C ILE A 75 -0.35 3.83 -11.25
N ALA A 76 -1.23 4.51 -11.98
CA ALA A 76 -2.23 3.88 -12.85
C ALA A 76 -1.65 3.31 -14.17
N GLY A 77 -0.37 3.58 -14.47
CA GLY A 77 0.32 3.03 -15.64
C GLY A 77 -0.18 3.56 -16.98
N TYR A 78 -0.78 4.76 -17.03
CA TYR A 78 -1.34 5.29 -18.28
C TYR A 78 -0.27 5.59 -19.34
N GLU A 79 0.94 5.98 -18.93
CA GLU A 79 2.05 6.14 -19.87
C GLU A 79 2.84 4.84 -20.01
N LYS A 80 3.37 4.61 -21.22
CA LYS A 80 4.07 3.37 -21.59
C LYS A 80 5.25 3.06 -20.67
N VAL A 81 5.94 4.08 -20.15
CA VAL A 81 7.09 3.91 -19.24
C VAL A 81 6.70 3.31 -17.88
N PHE A 82 5.43 3.45 -17.46
CA PHE A 82 4.91 2.92 -16.20
C PHE A 82 4.04 1.65 -16.37
N SER A 83 3.86 1.19 -17.61
CA SER A 83 3.01 0.04 -17.94
C SER A 83 3.47 -1.27 -17.28
N SER A 84 4.78 -1.43 -17.10
CA SER A 84 5.38 -2.62 -16.48
C SER A 84 5.28 -2.63 -14.95
N THR A 85 5.15 -1.45 -14.33
CA THR A 85 5.06 -1.30 -12.87
C THR A 85 3.62 -1.32 -12.37
N PHE A 86 2.65 -1.06 -13.24
CA PHE A 86 1.24 -1.10 -12.88
C PHE A 86 0.69 -2.53 -12.89
N THR A 87 0.19 -2.99 -11.74
CA THR A 87 -0.62 -4.19 -11.67
C THR A 87 -2.10 -3.81 -11.71
N ARG A 88 -2.77 -4.04 -12.85
CA ARG A 88 -4.25 -3.96 -12.89
C ARG A 88 -4.82 -4.98 -11.90
N ARG A 89 -5.40 -4.49 -10.79
CA ARG A 89 -6.33 -5.30 -10.01
C ARG A 89 -7.57 -5.52 -10.86
N ARG A 90 -7.60 -6.63 -11.59
CA ARG A 90 -8.78 -7.09 -12.33
C ARG A 90 -9.89 -7.39 -11.32
N TRP A 91 -10.88 -6.52 -11.24
CA TRP A 91 -12.12 -6.78 -10.50
C TRP A 91 -12.96 -7.89 -11.17
N GLN A 92 -12.66 -8.23 -12.43
CA GLN A 92 -13.32 -9.31 -13.15
C GLN A 92 -12.26 -10.25 -13.74
N LYS A 93 -12.38 -11.56 -13.48
CA LYS A 93 -11.74 -12.56 -14.34
C LYS A 93 -12.29 -12.35 -15.74
N SER A 94 -11.50 -11.76 -16.62
CA SER A 94 -11.84 -11.60 -18.03
C SER A 94 -11.72 -12.98 -18.70
N GLU A 95 -12.75 -13.80 -18.58
CA GLU A 95 -13.03 -14.74 -19.66
C GLU A 95 -13.54 -13.89 -20.82
N ASN A 96 -12.77 -13.84 -21.92
CA ASN A 96 -12.94 -13.01 -23.12
C ASN A 96 -12.25 -11.64 -23.07
N MET A 97 -10.93 -11.65 -23.29
CA MET A 97 -10.18 -10.49 -23.77
C MET A 97 -10.09 -10.60 -25.31
N PRO A 98 -10.41 -9.55 -26.09
CA PRO A 98 -10.18 -9.56 -27.53
C PRO A 98 -8.67 -9.59 -27.83
N ASP A 99 -8.32 -10.23 -28.95
CA ASP A 99 -6.97 -10.65 -29.33
C ASP A 99 -5.95 -9.50 -29.46
N CYS A 100 -6.40 -8.25 -29.49
CA CYS A 100 -5.56 -7.07 -29.65
C CYS A 100 -4.68 -6.74 -28.43
N ASP A 101 -5.04 -7.24 -27.24
CA ASP A 101 -4.35 -6.93 -25.97
C ASP A 101 -3.38 -8.02 -25.51
N ARG A 102 -3.10 -9.02 -26.36
CA ARG A 102 -2.11 -10.07 -26.08
C ARG A 102 -0.73 -9.60 -26.56
N LYS A 103 0.00 -8.85 -25.73
CA LYS A 103 1.44 -8.58 -25.89
C LYS A 103 2.18 -8.84 -24.58
#